data_AF-A0AAW2G607-F1
#
_entry.id   AF-A0AAW2G607-F1
#
_cell.length_a   1.000
_cell.length_b   1.000
_cell.length_c   1.000
_cell.angle_alpha   90.00
_cell.angle_beta   90.00
_cell.angle_gamma   90.00
#
_symmetry.space_group_name_H-M   'P 1'
#
loop_
_entity.id
_entity.type
_entity.pdbx_description
1 polymer ?
#
loop_
_entity_poly.entity_id
_entity_poly.type
_entity_poly.pdbx_seq_one_letter_code
_entity_poly.pdbx_strand_id
1 'polypeptide(L)'
;MNREMDKYYAINKLFLSRIGCWPYQRKVIKILIPSLLTIIHCSTFTTQVLLLYKTWGDIDIAVECMISMAFVFVGSTKLLNIAINNNKFRQLLQLMNKHWEIFNGEDERNILSYYACISLKIAKYYGGTETILVCFKLSVNPIIIIAKMLC
;
A
#
# COMPACT_ATOMS: atom_id res chain seq x y z
N MET A 1 -11.53 -19.41 -2.52
CA MET A 1 -12.26 -18.14 -2.71
C MET A 1 -13.27 -18.38 -3.80
N ASN A 2 -14.55 -18.07 -3.58
CA ASN A 2 -15.64 -18.25 -4.54
C ASN A 2 -15.28 -17.52 -5.85
N ARG A 3 -15.61 -18.12 -7.00
CA ARG A 3 -15.34 -17.58 -8.33
C ARG A 3 -15.96 -16.20 -8.54
N GLU A 4 -17.18 -15.98 -8.03
CA GLU A 4 -17.84 -14.67 -8.13
C GLU A 4 -17.09 -13.59 -7.34
N MET A 5 -16.64 -13.92 -6.13
CA MET A 5 -15.84 -13.00 -5.33
C MET A 5 -14.45 -12.75 -5.96
N ASP A 6 -13.77 -13.77 -6.50
CA ASP A 6 -12.42 -13.61 -7.05
C ASP A 6 -12.38 -12.57 -8.19
N LYS A 7 -13.45 -12.44 -9.00
CA LYS A 7 -13.58 -11.40 -10.04
C LYS A 7 -13.44 -9.98 -9.48
N TYR A 8 -14.11 -9.67 -8.36
CA TYR A 8 -14.11 -8.32 -7.77
C TYR A 8 -12.87 -8.03 -6.93
N TYR A 9 -12.23 -9.06 -6.37
CA TYR A 9 -11.08 -8.90 -5.47
C TYR A 9 -9.73 -9.17 -6.14
N ALA A 10 -9.70 -9.53 -7.43
CA ALA A 10 -8.48 -9.81 -8.19
C ALA A 10 -7.45 -8.67 -8.11
N ILE A 11 -7.90 -7.41 -8.17
CA ILE A 11 -7.02 -6.24 -8.10
C ILE A 11 -6.43 -6.06 -6.70
N ASN A 12 -7.27 -6.17 -5.65
CA ASN A 12 -6.80 -6.14 -4.27
C ASN A 12 -5.76 -7.25 -4.02
N LYS A 13 -6.07 -8.47 -4.49
CA LYS A 13 -5.18 -9.62 -4.43
C LYS A 13 -3.87 -9.36 -5.17
N LEU A 14 -3.90 -8.76 -6.35
CA LEU A 14 -2.70 -8.39 -7.10
C LEU A 14 -1.82 -7.40 -6.32
N PHE A 15 -2.37 -6.25 -5.91
CA PHE A 15 -1.60 -5.23 -5.19
C PHE A 15 -1.04 -5.75 -3.87
N LEU A 16 -1.88 -6.39 -3.04
CA LEU A 16 -1.45 -6.95 -1.76
C LEU A 16 -0.44 -8.08 -1.93
N SER A 17 -0.53 -8.86 -3.01
CA SER A 17 0.45 -9.91 -3.31
C SER A 17 1.81 -9.34 -3.68
N ARG A 18 1.85 -8.20 -4.40
CA ARG A 18 3.11 -7.54 -4.78
C ARG A 18 3.87 -7.01 -3.58
N ILE A 19 3.17 -6.51 -2.56
CA ILE A 19 3.78 -6.02 -1.32
C ILE A 19 3.95 -7.12 -0.25
N GLY A 20 3.61 -8.38 -0.56
CA GLY A 20 3.71 -9.51 0.37
C GLY A 20 2.69 -9.51 1.51
N CYS A 21 1.63 -8.70 1.42
CA CYS A 21 0.61 -8.60 2.46
C CYS A 21 -0.57 -9.55 2.25
N TRP A 22 -0.65 -10.26 1.11
CA TRP A 22 -1.79 -11.14 0.86
C TRP A 22 -1.77 -12.35 1.81
N PRO A 23 -2.87 -12.62 2.55
CA PRO A 23 -2.84 -13.57 3.65
C PRO A 23 -2.61 -15.03 3.22
N TYR A 24 -2.99 -15.35 1.99
CA TYR A 24 -2.88 -16.70 1.42
C TYR A 24 -1.55 -16.95 0.65
N GLN A 25 -0.58 -16.04 0.71
CA GLN A 25 0.75 -16.23 0.11
C GLN A 25 1.68 -17.13 0.95
N ARG A 26 2.79 -17.57 0.34
CA ARG A 26 3.85 -18.34 1.02
C ARG A 26 4.40 -17.54 2.21
N LYS A 27 4.61 -18.21 3.35
CA LYS A 27 5.11 -17.58 4.60
C LYS A 27 6.39 -16.77 4.38
N VAL A 28 7.32 -17.30 3.59
CA VAL A 28 8.60 -16.62 3.26
C VAL A 28 8.34 -15.28 2.58
N ILE A 29 7.47 -15.23 1.56
CA ILE A 29 7.14 -14.00 0.82
C ILE A 29 6.47 -12.98 1.74
N LYS A 30 5.60 -13.46 2.64
CA LYS A 30 4.87 -12.62 3.61
C LYS A 30 5.75 -11.96 4.66
N ILE A 31 6.98 -12.43 4.83
CA ILE A 31 7.96 -11.85 5.75
C ILE A 31 8.98 -11.05 4.93
N LEU A 32 9.59 -11.69 3.93
CA LEU A 32 10.71 -11.14 3.18
C LEU A 32 10.34 -9.85 2.42
N ILE A 33 9.20 -9.81 1.72
CA ILE A 33 8.82 -8.61 0.96
C ILE A 33 8.51 -7.43 1.89
N PRO A 34 7.62 -7.54 2.90
CA PRO A 34 7.38 -6.44 3.82
C PRO A 34 8.63 -5.98 4.56
N SER A 35 9.50 -6.91 5.00
CA SER A 35 10.78 -6.55 5.64
C SER A 35 11.68 -5.72 4.71
N LEU A 36 11.82 -6.12 3.45
CA LEU A 36 12.59 -5.34 2.46
C LEU A 36 11.98 -3.95 2.22
N LEU A 37 10.66 -3.86 2.08
CA LEU A 37 9.96 -2.58 1.91
C LEU A 37 10.13 -1.67 3.13
N THR A 38 10.07 -2.22 4.34
CA THR A 38 10.34 -1.48 5.58
C THR A 38 11.77 -0.95 5.62
N ILE A 39 12.77 -1.74 5.20
CA ILE A 39 14.17 -1.28 5.12
C ILE A 39 14.31 -0.12 4.13
N ILE A 40 13.69 -0.21 2.95
CA ILE A 40 13.68 0.87 1.94
C ILE A 40 13.04 2.14 2.51
N HIS A 41 11.91 2.01 3.21
CA HIS A 41 11.26 3.14 3.88
C HIS A 41 12.15 3.76 4.96
N CYS A 42 12.80 2.96 5.82
CA CYS A 42 13.73 3.46 6.84
C CYS A 42 14.93 4.19 6.22
N SER A 43 15.50 3.65 5.15
CA SER A 43 16.58 4.30 4.40
C SER A 43 16.12 5.65 3.85
N THR A 44 14.94 5.70 3.24
CA THR A 44 14.37 6.93 2.66
C THR A 44 14.07 7.95 3.75
N PHE A 45 13.56 7.52 4.89
CA PHE A 45 13.33 8.41 6.03
C PHE A 45 14.63 9.03 6.53
N THR A 46 15.68 8.22 6.67
CA THR A 46 17.01 8.67 7.12
C THR A 46 17.64 9.68 6.16
N THR A 47 17.52 9.46 4.83
CA THR A 47 18.05 10.41 3.85
C THR A 47 17.32 11.75 3.87
N GLN A 48 15.99 11.75 4.08
CA GLN A 48 15.20 12.98 4.21
C GLN A 48 15.55 13.76 5.48
N VAL A 49 15.79 13.07 6.61
CA VAL A 49 16.27 13.71 7.85
C VAL A 49 17.65 14.34 7.65
N LEU A 50 18.56 13.65 6.97
CA LEU A 50 19.90 14.17 6.69
C LEU A 50 19.84 15.39 5.76
N LEU A 51 18.99 15.37 4.73
CA LEU A 51 18.79 16.50 3.82
C LEU A 51 18.27 17.72 4.60
N LEU A 52 17.23 17.52 5.42
CA LEU A 52 16.65 18.57 6.26
C LEU A 52 17.69 19.20 7.20
N TYR A 53 18.59 18.39 7.77
CA TYR A 53 19.67 18.88 8.61
C TYR A 53 20.70 19.72 7.83
N LYS A 54 21.08 19.29 6.62
CA LYS A 54 22.06 20.00 5.79
C LYS A 54 21.54 21.33 5.26
N THR A 55 20.27 21.38 4.86
CA THR A 55 19.65 22.58 4.26
C THR A 55 18.86 23.36 5.29
N TRP A 56 19.29 23.32 6.55
CA TRP A 56 18.60 23.99 7.65
C TRP A 56 18.47 25.48 7.38
N GLY A 57 17.24 25.99 7.40
CA GLY A 57 16.92 27.39 7.09
C GLY A 57 16.28 27.61 5.72
N ASP A 58 16.37 26.64 4.79
CA ASP A 58 15.61 26.65 3.55
C ASP A 58 14.21 26.06 3.80
N ILE A 59 13.21 26.95 3.87
CA ILE A 59 11.83 26.59 4.20
C ILE A 59 11.21 25.71 3.10
N ASP A 60 11.54 25.97 1.82
CA ASP A 60 10.97 25.23 0.70
C ASP A 60 11.43 23.77 0.74
N ILE A 61 12.72 23.54 0.98
CA ILE A 61 13.27 22.19 1.15
C ILE A 61 12.72 21.52 2.40
N ALA A 62 12.58 22.27 3.50
CA ALA A 62 12.08 21.73 4.75
C ALA A 62 10.65 21.19 4.59
N VAL A 63 9.77 21.94 3.92
CA VAL A 63 8.40 21.52 3.63
C VAL A 63 8.38 20.27 2.74
N GLU A 64 9.20 20.24 1.69
CA GLU A 64 9.28 19.07 0.80
C GLU A 64 9.74 17.80 1.53
N CYS A 65 10.74 17.93 2.41
CA CYS A 65 11.24 16.85 3.25
C CYS A 65 10.16 16.36 4.23
N MET A 66 9.45 17.28 4.89
CA MET A 66 8.37 16.94 5.82
C MET A 66 7.23 16.18 5.14
N ILE A 67 6.79 16.64 3.96
CA ILE A 67 5.76 15.95 3.17
C ILE A 67 6.22 14.55 2.80
N SER A 68 7.46 14.41 2.33
CA SER A 68 8.03 13.12 1.93
C SER A 68 8.17 12.16 3.12
N MET A 69 8.61 12.64 4.29
CA MET A 69 8.66 11.86 5.53
C MET A 69 7.28 11.41 5.99
N ALA A 70 6.28 12.30 5.97
CA ALA A 70 4.90 11.97 6.33
C ALA A 70 4.34 10.85 5.43
N PHE A 71 4.61 10.92 4.12
CA PHE A 71 4.21 9.89 3.18
C PHE A 71 4.83 8.52 3.50
N VAL A 72 6.14 8.48 3.72
CA VAL A 72 6.85 7.24 4.10
C VAL A 72 6.33 6.68 5.43
N PHE A 73 6.03 7.55 6.40
CA PHE A 73 5.46 7.16 7.68
C PHE A 73 4.07 6.52 7.53
N VAL A 74 3.17 7.15 6.78
CA VAL A 74 1.82 6.60 6.51
C VAL A 74 1.91 5.27 5.76
N GLY A 75 2.79 5.16 4.75
CA GLY A 75 3.00 3.90 4.03
C GLY A 75 3.52 2.79 4.95
N SER A 76 4.48 3.10 5.82
CA SER A 76 5.08 2.15 6.76
C SER A 76 4.08 1.66 7.81
N THR A 77 3.28 2.57 8.39
CA THR A 77 2.26 2.19 9.36
C THR A 77 1.19 1.29 8.74
N LYS A 78 0.73 1.59 7.52
CA LYS A 78 -0.20 0.73 6.77
C LYS A 78 0.40 -0.66 6.49
N LEU A 79 1.64 -0.72 6.01
CA LEU A 79 2.34 -1.96 5.71
C LEU A 79 2.47 -2.85 6.96
N LEU A 80 2.96 -2.27 8.06
CA LEU A 80 3.12 -2.97 9.33
C LEU A 80 1.78 -3.41 9.91
N ASN A 81 0.74 -2.56 9.83
CA ASN A 81 -0.59 -2.91 10.32
C ASN A 81 -1.14 -4.15 9.60
N ILE A 82 -1.03 -4.22 8.28
CA ILE A 82 -1.52 -5.38 7.51
C ILE A 82 -0.65 -6.61 7.76
N ALA A 83 0.67 -6.44 7.92
CA ALA A 83 1.59 -7.55 8.23
C ALA A 83 1.32 -8.16 9.62
N ILE A 84 1.13 -7.33 10.64
CA ILE A 84 0.86 -7.76 12.02
C ILE A 84 -0.56 -8.30 12.16
N ASN A 85 -1.56 -7.58 11.64
CA ASN A 85 -2.97 -7.99 11.71
C ASN A 85 -3.37 -8.94 10.57
N ASN A 86 -2.41 -9.61 9.94
CA ASN A 86 -2.66 -10.46 8.77
C ASN A 86 -3.68 -11.58 9.04
N ASN A 87 -3.71 -12.13 10.25
CA ASN A 87 -4.69 -13.13 10.63
C ASN A 87 -6.11 -12.57 10.68
N LYS A 88 -6.31 -11.37 11.25
CA LYS A 88 -7.61 -10.68 11.25
C LYS A 88 -8.04 -10.35 9.81
N PHE A 89 -7.10 -9.90 8.98
CA PHE A 89 -7.37 -9.64 7.56
C PHE A 89 -7.80 -10.93 6.82
N ARG A 90 -7.17 -12.06 7.11
CA ARG A 90 -7.58 -13.37 6.59
C ARG A 90 -8.99 -13.74 7.01
N GLN A 91 -9.32 -13.57 8.29
CA GLN A 91 -10.66 -13.88 8.82
C GLN A 91 -11.74 -13.03 8.14
N LEU A 92 -11.48 -11.74 7.90
CA LEU A 92 -12.40 -10.87 7.15
C LEU A 92 -12.64 -11.40 5.73
N LEU A 93 -11.58 -11.79 4.99
CA LEU A 93 -11.73 -12.36 3.66
C LEU A 93 -12.50 -13.69 3.66
N GLN A 94 -12.33 -14.52 4.69
CA GLN A 94 -13.10 -15.76 4.85
C GLN A 94 -14.57 -15.48 5.13
N LEU A 95 -14.87 -14.52 5.99
CA LEU A 95 -16.23 -14.10 6.29
C LEU A 95 -16.94 -13.56 5.05
N MET A 96 -16.25 -12.72 4.27
CA MET A 96 -16.76 -12.24 3.00
C MET A 96 -17.04 -13.39 2.05
N ASN A 97 -16.11 -14.34 1.91
CA ASN A 97 -16.33 -15.55 1.09
C ASN A 97 -17.58 -16.32 1.52
N LYS A 98 -17.81 -16.46 2.82
CA LYS A 98 -18.99 -17.13 3.37
C LYS A 98 -20.28 -16.38 3.05
N HIS A 99 -20.30 -15.04 3.14
CA HIS A 99 -21.46 -14.23 2.71
C HIS A 99 -21.74 -14.39 1.20
N TRP A 100 -20.67 -14.53 0.40
CA TRP A 100 -20.76 -14.90 -1.01
C TRP A 100 -21.28 -16.32 -1.27
N GLU A 101 -21.44 -17.18 -0.27
CA GLU A 101 -22.01 -18.52 -0.41
C GLU A 101 -23.45 -18.59 0.14
N ILE A 102 -23.74 -17.83 1.20
CA ILE A 102 -25.03 -17.84 1.88
C ILE A 102 -26.09 -17.01 1.14
N PHE A 103 -25.76 -15.82 0.68
CA PHE A 103 -26.75 -14.87 0.14
C PHE A 103 -27.19 -15.18 -1.29
N ASN A 104 -28.02 -16.21 -1.50
CA ASN A 104 -28.39 -16.65 -2.84
C ASN A 104 -29.63 -15.96 -3.45
N GLY A 105 -30.28 -15.03 -2.73
CA GLY A 105 -31.38 -14.24 -3.28
C GLY A 105 -30.89 -13.29 -4.39
N GLU A 106 -31.73 -13.05 -5.40
CA GLU A 106 -31.40 -12.15 -6.51
C GLU A 106 -31.07 -10.73 -6.01
N ASP A 107 -31.94 -10.17 -5.15
CA ASP A 107 -31.72 -8.86 -4.55
C ASP A 107 -30.45 -8.80 -3.70
N GLU A 108 -30.20 -9.83 -2.89
CA GLU A 108 -29.00 -9.90 -2.04
C GLU A 108 -27.72 -9.97 -2.89
N ARG A 109 -27.75 -10.74 -4.00
CA ARG A 109 -26.63 -10.82 -4.93
C ARG A 109 -26.41 -9.53 -5.71
N ASN A 110 -27.48 -8.84 -6.07
CA ASN A 110 -27.39 -7.53 -6.71
C ASN A 110 -26.72 -6.51 -5.77
N ILE A 111 -27.13 -6.47 -4.50
CA ILE A 111 -26.52 -5.59 -3.48
C ILE A 111 -25.04 -5.95 -3.28
N LEU A 112 -24.74 -7.24 -3.11
CA LEU A 112 -23.37 -7.69 -2.84
C LEU A 112 -22.42 -7.38 -4.01
N SER A 113 -22.89 -7.60 -5.24
CA SER A 113 -22.13 -7.30 -6.47
C SER A 113 -21.97 -5.80 -6.68
N TYR A 114 -22.97 -5.00 -6.34
CA TYR A 114 -22.89 -3.53 -6.41
C TYR A 114 -21.75 -2.98 -5.52
N TYR A 115 -21.72 -3.36 -4.24
CA TYR A 115 -20.66 -2.91 -3.33
C TYR A 115 -19.29 -3.50 -3.69
N ALA A 116 -19.24 -4.74 -4.16
CA ALA A 116 -17.99 -5.34 -4.62
C ALA A 116 -17.42 -4.60 -5.85
N CYS A 117 -18.28 -4.19 -6.78
CA CYS A 117 -17.91 -3.36 -7.92
C CYS A 117 -17.36 -1.99 -7.49
N ILE A 118 -18.00 -1.32 -6.53
CA ILE A 118 -17.50 -0.06 -5.96
C ILE A 118 -16.12 -0.29 -5.33
N SER A 119 -15.97 -1.33 -4.51
CA SER A 119 -14.69 -1.64 -3.85
C SER A 119 -13.57 -1.92 -4.85
N LEU A 120 -13.88 -2.57 -5.97
CA LEU A 120 -12.95 -2.81 -7.08
C LEU A 120 -12.50 -1.49 -7.73
N LYS A 121 -13.43 -0.56 -7.99
CA LYS A 121 -13.11 0.76 -8.57
C LYS A 121 -12.20 1.57 -7.63
N ILE A 122 -12.54 1.60 -6.35
CA ILE A 122 -11.72 2.27 -5.32
C ILE A 122 -10.33 1.64 -5.26
N ALA A 123 -10.23 0.31 -5.22
CA ALA A 123 -8.95 -0.39 -5.19
C ALA A 123 -8.07 -0.09 -6.41
N LYS A 124 -8.68 -0.05 -7.62
CA LYS A 124 -7.98 0.33 -8.85
C LYS A 124 -7.46 1.75 -8.79
N TYR A 125 -8.33 2.70 -8.43
CA TYR A 125 -7.97 4.12 -8.37
C TYR A 125 -6.87 4.34 -7.33
N TYR A 126 -7.09 3.90 -6.09
CA TYR A 126 -6.15 4.05 -4.99
C TYR A 126 -4.80 3.37 -5.27
N GLY A 127 -4.81 2.10 -5.71
CA GLY A 127 -3.57 1.39 -6.03
C GLY A 127 -2.82 2.00 -7.21
N GLY A 128 -3.54 2.50 -8.21
CA GLY A 128 -2.95 3.21 -9.36
C GLY A 128 -2.30 4.53 -8.94
N THR A 129 -2.99 5.37 -8.17
CA THR A 129 -2.45 6.66 -7.71
C THR A 129 -1.23 6.49 -6.81
N GLU A 130 -1.28 5.54 -5.87
CA GLU A 130 -0.13 5.22 -5.00
C GLU A 130 1.08 4.73 -5.80
N THR A 131 0.85 3.86 -6.81
CA THR A 131 1.92 3.37 -7.68
C THR A 131 2.56 4.52 -8.48
N ILE A 132 1.75 5.40 -9.06
CA ILE A 132 2.24 6.57 -9.83
C ILE A 132 3.05 7.50 -8.92
N LEU A 133 2.56 7.79 -7.71
CA LEU A 133 3.24 8.68 -6.78
C LEU A 133 4.59 8.12 -6.33
N VAL A 134 4.66 6.81 -6.05
CA VAL A 134 5.93 6.14 -5.70
C VAL A 134 6.91 6.20 -6.86
N CYS A 135 6.48 5.92 -8.09
CA CYS A 135 7.32 6.04 -9.29
C CYS A 135 7.83 7.47 -9.48
N PHE A 136 6.96 8.48 -9.35
CA PHE A 136 7.35 9.88 -9.46
C PHE A 136 8.40 10.27 -8.41
N LYS A 137 8.18 9.89 -7.15
CA LYS A 137 9.13 10.17 -6.06
C LYS A 137 10.45 9.42 -6.22
N LEU A 138 10.46 8.19 -6.74
CA LEU A 138 11.70 7.44 -7.03
C LEU A 138 12.52 8.09 -8.16
N SER A 139 11.87 8.63 -9.19
CA SER A 139 12.56 9.31 -10.30
C SER A 139 13.11 10.68 -9.91
N VAL A 140 12.37 11.45 -9.11
CA VAL A 140 12.67 12.86 -8.84
C VAL A 140 13.57 13.05 -7.60
N ASN A 141 13.39 12.26 -6.52
CA ASN A 141 14.18 12.43 -5.29
C ASN A 141 15.70 12.33 -5.51
N PRO A 142 16.25 11.33 -6.22
CA PRO A 142 17.70 11.20 -6.38
C PRO A 142 18.30 12.41 -7.10
N ILE A 143 17.59 12.97 -8.09
CA ILE A 143 18.05 14.11 -8.88
C ILE A 143 18.10 15.38 -8.00
N ILE A 144 17.05 15.63 -7.22
CA ILE A 144 16.98 16.78 -6.31
C ILE A 144 18.01 16.67 -5.20
N ILE A 145 18.14 15.49 -4.59
CA ILE A 145 19.10 15.24 -3.50
C ILE A 145 20.54 15.42 -4.00
N ILE A 146 20.89 14.89 -5.17
CA ILE A 146 22.24 15.01 -5.74
C ILE A 146 22.53 16.46 -6.17
N ALA A 147 21.59 17.12 -6.84
CA ALA A 147 21.76 18.51 -7.27
C ALA A 147 21.95 19.47 -6.09
N LYS A 148 21.24 19.25 -4.97
CA LYS A 148 21.35 20.08 -3.77
C LYS A 148 22.44 19.65 -2.78
N MET A 149 23.06 18.47 -2.96
CA MET A 149 24.25 18.07 -2.20
C MET A 149 25.57 18.53 -2.83
N LEU A 150 25.56 18.88 -4.13
CA LEU A 150 26.75 19.28 -4.91
C LEU A 150 26.91 20.79 -5.08
N CYS A 151 25.87 21.58 -4.80
CA CYS A 151 25.92 23.05 -4.70
C CYS A 151 25.99 23.47 -3.23
#